data_AF-A0A2S2R8C2-F1
#
_entry.id   AF-A0A2S2R8C2-F1
#
_cell.length_a   1.000
_cell.length_b   1.000
_cell.length_c   1.000
_cell.angle_alpha   90.00
_cell.angle_beta   90.00
_cell.angle_gamma   90.00
#
_symmetry.space_group_name_H-M   'P 1'
#
loop_
_entity.id
_entity.type
_entity.pdbx_description
1 polymer ?
#
loop_
_entity_poly.entity_id
_entity_poly.type
_entity_poly.pdbx_seq_one_letter_code
_entity_poly.pdbx_strand_id
1 'polypeptide(L)'
;KTEISMSLQLANKCFFGLSKIFRSRAISKNLKVRMYLTLLRPIVLYGAETWPLRKTEERRMPVFERKILRKIYGAYFDVLTNEWRKLHNDELQSLFQRPDVLKEIKKGG
;
A
#
# COMPACT_ATOMS: atom_id res chain seq x y z
N LYS A 1 21.25 9.08 5.10
CA LYS A 1 19.86 8.56 4.92
C LYS A 1 19.85 7.78 3.60
N THR A 2 19.42 6.52 3.56
CA THR A 2 19.36 5.71 2.32
C THR A 2 18.29 6.25 1.38
N GLU A 3 18.52 6.20 0.06
CA GLU A 3 17.56 6.68 -0.96
C GLU A 3 16.21 5.96 -0.89
N ILE A 4 16.19 4.69 -0.50
CA ILE A 4 14.96 3.92 -0.22
C ILE A 4 14.12 4.60 0.86
N SER A 5 14.77 5.08 1.93
CA SER A 5 14.06 5.78 3.01
C SER A 5 13.51 7.13 2.53
N MET A 6 14.17 7.79 1.57
CA MET A 6 13.65 9.03 0.97
C MET A 6 12.45 8.75 0.06
N SER A 7 12.54 7.70 -0.76
CA SER A 7 11.45 7.22 -1.63
C SER A 7 10.20 6.89 -0.81
N LEU A 8 10.35 6.19 0.31
CA LEU A 8 9.23 5.90 1.21
C LEU A 8 8.67 7.17 1.89
N GLN A 9 9.51 8.15 2.19
CA GLN A 9 9.07 9.45 2.74
C GLN A 9 8.28 10.25 1.68
N LEU A 10 8.74 10.28 0.44
CA LEU A 10 8.06 10.91 -0.69
C LEU A 10 6.71 10.25 -0.95
N ALA A 11 6.67 8.92 -1.00
CA ALA A 11 5.42 8.17 -1.16
C ALA A 11 4.44 8.45 0.00
N ASN A 12 4.93 8.57 1.24
CA ASN A 12 4.08 8.99 2.37
C ASN A 12 3.53 10.41 2.18
N LYS A 13 4.36 11.39 1.77
CA LYS A 13 3.90 12.76 1.50
C LYS A 13 2.82 12.79 0.43
N CYS A 14 3.04 12.10 -0.69
CA CYS A 14 2.05 11.97 -1.76
C CYS A 14 0.75 11.32 -1.26
N PHE A 15 0.85 10.24 -0.48
CA PHE A 15 -0.32 9.60 0.13
C PHE A 15 -1.10 10.54 1.05
N PHE A 16 -0.42 11.36 1.85
CA PHE A 16 -1.10 12.34 2.71
C PHE A 16 -1.83 13.42 1.89
N GLY A 17 -1.23 13.90 0.79
CA GLY A 17 -1.90 14.80 -0.16
C GLY A 17 -3.15 14.18 -0.79
N LEU A 18 -3.07 12.89 -1.17
CA LEU A 18 -4.18 12.13 -1.74
C LEU A 18 -5.16 11.57 -0.68
N SER A 19 -4.94 11.85 0.60
CA SER A 19 -5.67 11.18 1.68
C SER A 19 -7.17 11.52 1.69
N LYS A 20 -7.57 12.68 1.17
CA LYS A 20 -8.99 13.05 0.97
C LYS A 20 -9.64 12.16 -0.10
N ILE A 21 -8.95 11.93 -1.21
CA ILE A 21 -9.40 11.05 -2.30
C ILE A 21 -9.55 9.61 -1.80
N PHE A 22 -8.54 9.09 -1.10
CA PHE A 22 -8.61 7.72 -0.57
C PHE A 22 -9.72 7.55 0.48
N ARG A 23 -10.08 8.61 1.22
CA ARG A 23 -11.21 8.62 2.17
C ARG A 23 -12.59 8.75 1.51
N SER A 24 -12.68 9.36 0.34
CA SER A 24 -13.96 9.70 -0.29
C SER A 24 -14.78 8.45 -0.62
N ARG A 25 -16.05 8.40 -0.19
CA ARG A 25 -16.98 7.32 -0.58
C ARG A 25 -17.51 7.46 -2.01
N ALA A 26 -17.40 8.66 -2.60
CA ALA A 26 -17.84 8.93 -3.97
C ALA A 26 -16.93 8.29 -5.04
N ILE A 27 -15.70 7.91 -4.66
CA ILE A 27 -14.72 7.31 -5.58
C ILE A 27 -14.68 5.81 -5.35
N SER A 28 -14.81 5.04 -6.43
CA SER A 28 -14.80 3.58 -6.37
C SER A 28 -13.48 3.03 -5.82
N LYS A 29 -13.55 1.89 -5.13
CA LYS A 29 -12.35 1.21 -4.60
C LYS A 29 -11.37 0.85 -5.72
N ASN A 30 -11.87 0.38 -6.86
CA ASN A 30 -11.05 0.03 -8.02
C ASN A 30 -10.26 1.22 -8.58
N LEU A 31 -10.88 2.41 -8.66
CA LEU A 31 -10.18 3.61 -9.11
C LEU A 31 -9.10 4.02 -8.12
N LYS A 32 -9.37 3.95 -6.81
CA LYS A 32 -8.36 4.21 -5.78
C LYS A 32 -7.20 3.20 -5.84
N VAL A 33 -7.48 1.92 -6.06
CA VAL A 33 -6.44 0.90 -6.26
C VAL A 33 -5.58 1.27 -7.47
N ARG A 34 -6.21 1.66 -8.59
CA ARG A 34 -5.47 2.10 -9.79
C ARG A 34 -4.59 3.31 -9.47
N MET A 35 -5.10 4.32 -8.77
CA MET A 35 -4.31 5.49 -8.35
C MET A 35 -3.11 5.10 -7.48
N TYR A 36 -3.29 4.15 -6.55
CA TYR A 36 -2.17 3.62 -5.77
C TYR A 36 -1.11 3.00 -6.69
N LEU A 37 -1.53 2.10 -7.59
CA LEU A 37 -0.64 1.40 -8.51
C LEU A 37 0.10 2.35 -9.46
N THR A 38 -0.52 3.46 -9.89
CA THR A 38 0.07 4.37 -10.88
C THR A 38 0.84 5.53 -10.26
N LEU A 39 0.47 6.01 -9.06
CA LEU A 39 1.06 7.22 -8.47
C LEU A 39 2.01 6.91 -7.32
N LEU A 40 1.67 5.93 -6.48
CA LEU A 40 2.41 5.68 -5.22
C LEU A 40 3.36 4.49 -5.34
N ARG A 41 2.93 3.41 -6.00
CA ARG A 41 3.74 2.19 -6.16
C ARG A 41 5.06 2.44 -6.91
N PRO A 42 5.10 3.21 -8.02
CA PRO A 42 6.35 3.46 -8.75
C PRO A 42 7.38 4.23 -7.92
N ILE A 43 6.94 5.17 -7.07
CA ILE A 43 7.84 5.92 -6.18
C ILE A 43 8.58 4.97 -5.23
N VAL A 44 7.89 3.95 -4.73
CA VAL A 44 8.48 2.97 -3.80
C VAL A 44 9.37 1.97 -4.55
N LEU A 45 8.95 1.54 -5.76
CA LEU A 45 9.71 0.61 -6.60
C LEU A 45 11.03 1.20 -7.09
N TYR A 46 11.02 2.45 -7.56
CA TYR A 46 12.22 3.12 -8.08
C TYR A 46 13.37 3.13 -7.07
N GLY A 47 13.07 3.40 -5.79
CA GLY A 47 14.08 3.39 -4.74
C GLY A 47 14.66 2.00 -4.46
N ALA A 48 13.92 0.94 -4.77
CA ALA A 48 14.35 -0.45 -4.57
C ALA A 48 15.08 -1.05 -5.78
N GLU A 49 14.79 -0.59 -6.99
CA GLU A 49 15.49 -0.99 -8.22
C GLU A 49 16.92 -0.44 -8.26
N THR A 50 17.12 0.76 -7.71
CA THR A 50 18.40 1.49 -7.76
C THR A 50 19.37 1.12 -6.65
N TRP A 51 18.91 0.52 -5.54
CA TRP A 51 19.76 0.23 -4.38
C TRP A 51 19.39 -1.07 -3.66
N PRO A 52 20.37 -1.81 -3.13
CA PRO A 52 20.10 -3.04 -2.37
C PRO A 52 19.27 -2.76 -1.12
N LEU A 53 18.16 -3.49 -0.98
CA LEU A 53 17.25 -3.40 0.15
C LEU A 53 17.87 -3.98 1.43
N ARG A 54 17.92 -3.20 2.51
CA ARG A 54 18.20 -3.72 3.85
C ARG A 54 16.96 -4.42 4.39
N LYS A 55 17.16 -5.36 5.32
CA LYS A 55 16.06 -6.10 5.99
C LYS A 55 15.02 -5.17 6.65
N THR A 56 15.44 -4.00 7.12
CA THR A 56 14.54 -3.00 7.70
C THR A 56 13.63 -2.37 6.63
N GLU A 57 14.14 -2.14 5.42
CA GLU A 57 13.38 -1.56 4.31
C GLU A 57 12.42 -2.60 3.71
N GLU A 58 12.88 -3.86 3.54
CA GLU A 58 12.02 -4.98 3.13
C GLU A 58 10.78 -5.13 4.03
N ARG A 59 10.93 -4.90 5.35
CA ARG A 59 9.80 -4.95 6.29
C ARG A 59 8.90 -3.72 6.22
N ARG A 60 9.43 -2.55 5.89
CA ARG A 60 8.68 -1.28 5.88
C ARG A 60 7.79 -1.14 4.64
N MET A 61 8.20 -1.68 3.49
CA MET A 61 7.46 -1.53 2.24
C MET A 61 6.06 -2.20 2.29
N PRO A 62 5.90 -3.46 2.73
CA PRO A 62 4.57 -4.07 2.88
C PRO A 62 3.73 -3.40 3.98
N VAL A 63 4.35 -2.83 5.01
CA VAL A 63 3.63 -2.05 6.04
C VAL A 63 3.02 -0.78 5.42
N PHE A 64 3.79 -0.09 4.58
CA PHE A 64 3.31 1.10 3.87
C PHE A 64 2.18 0.77 2.89
N GLU A 65 2.31 -0.28 2.09
CA GLU A 65 1.25 -0.70 1.16
C GLU A 65 -0.03 -1.07 1.91
N ARG A 66 0.06 -1.89 2.96
CA ARG A 66 -1.11 -2.25 3.78
C ARG A 66 -1.78 -1.03 4.44
N LYS A 67 -1.02 0.00 4.82
CA LYS A 67 -1.59 1.27 5.33
C LYS A 67 -2.47 1.93 4.28
N ILE A 68 -2.06 1.94 3.01
CA ILE A 68 -2.83 2.51 1.90
C ILE A 68 -4.05 1.65 1.60
N LEU A 69 -3.88 0.34 1.45
CA LEU A 69 -4.97 -0.58 1.12
C LEU A 69 -6.07 -0.56 2.18
N ARG A 70 -5.72 -0.52 3.47
CA ARG A 70 -6.72 -0.37 4.55
C ARG A 70 -7.51 0.94 4.45
N LYS A 71 -6.91 2.00 3.91
CA LYS A 71 -7.61 3.26 3.66
C LYS A 71 -8.59 3.15 2.48
N ILE A 72 -8.25 2.35 1.48
CA ILE A 72 -9.06 2.10 0.28
C ILE A 72 -10.25 1.19 0.60
N TYR A 73 -9.99 0.04 1.21
CA TYR A 73 -11.02 -0.97 1.47
C TYR A 73 -11.88 -0.65 2.68
N GLY A 74 -11.33 0.07 3.66
CA GLY A 74 -12.02 0.50 4.86
C GLY A 74 -12.18 -0.61 5.90
N ALA A 75 -13.12 -0.39 6.84
CA ALA A 75 -13.53 -1.43 7.77
C ALA A 75 -14.38 -2.49 7.04
N TYR A 76 -14.32 -3.72 7.54
CA TYR A 76 -15.11 -4.84 7.09
C TYR A 76 -16.18 -5.14 8.14
N PHE A 77 -17.39 -5.42 7.69
CA PHE A 77 -18.46 -5.87 8.56
C PHE A 77 -18.37 -7.38 8.71
N ASP A 78 -18.06 -7.84 9.92
CA ASP A 78 -18.01 -9.26 10.22
C ASP A 78 -19.41 -9.78 10.50
N VAL A 79 -19.88 -10.65 9.61
CA VAL A 79 -21.22 -11.24 9.69
C VAL A 79 -21.33 -12.22 10.87
N LEU A 80 -20.23 -12.85 11.29
CA LEU A 80 -20.25 -13.84 12.38
C LEU A 80 -20.36 -13.16 13.75
N THR A 81 -19.61 -12.07 13.96
CA THR A 81 -19.62 -11.34 15.23
C THR A 81 -20.58 -10.16 15.24
N ASN A 82 -21.19 -9.84 14.09
CA ASN A 82 -22.10 -8.70 13.89
C ASN A 82 -21.44 -7.34 14.21
N GLU A 83 -20.15 -7.19 13.93
CA GLU A 83 -19.35 -6.02 14.30
C GLU A 83 -18.49 -5.48 13.16
N TRP A 84 -18.23 -4.17 13.17
CA TRP A 84 -17.25 -3.55 12.28
C TRP A 84 -15.85 -3.76 12.81
N ARG A 85 -15.01 -4.46 12.03
CA ARG A 85 -13.61 -4.69 12.38
C ARG A 85 -12.64 -4.29 11.27
N LYS A 86 -11.36 -4.26 11.64
CA LYS A 86 -10.26 -4.05 10.70
C LYS A 86 -10.04 -5.34 9.89
N LEU A 87 -9.67 -5.17 8.61
CA LEU A 87 -9.23 -6.27 7.76
C LEU A 87 -7.87 -6.81 8.23
N HIS A 88 -7.81 -8.14 8.40
CA HIS A 88 -6.58 -8.88 8.61
C HIS A 88 -5.69 -8.80 7.35
N ASN A 89 -4.41 -9.13 7.48
CA ASN A 89 -3.47 -9.02 6.36
C ASN A 89 -3.88 -9.95 5.20
N ASP A 90 -4.36 -11.15 5.51
CA ASP A 90 -4.71 -12.15 4.50
C ASP A 90 -6.00 -11.76 3.77
N GLU A 91 -7.01 -11.29 4.50
CA GLU A 91 -8.25 -10.73 3.91
C GLU A 91 -7.95 -9.54 3.00
N LEU A 92 -7.06 -8.64 3.44
CA LEU A 92 -6.64 -7.48 2.67
C LEU A 92 -5.92 -7.90 1.38
N GLN A 93 -5.09 -8.94 1.45
CA GLN A 93 -4.39 -9.51 0.30
C GLN A 93 -5.37 -10.18 -0.68
N SER A 94 -6.36 -10.91 -0.17
CA SER A 94 -7.44 -11.51 -0.97
C SER A 94 -8.32 -10.48 -1.66
N LEU A 95 -8.51 -9.30 -1.06
CA LEU A 95 -9.21 -8.18 -1.73
C LEU A 95 -8.34 -7.47 -2.77
N PHE A 96 -7.02 -7.41 -2.55
CA PHE A 96 -6.09 -6.72 -3.45
C PHE A 96 -5.78 -7.55 -4.71
N GLN A 97 -5.71 -8.88 -4.58
CA GLN A 97 -5.52 -9.84 -5.69
C GLN A 97 -4.30 -9.55 -6.58
N ARG A 98 -3.30 -8.89 -6.02
CA ARG A 98 -2.08 -8.47 -6.72
C ARG A 98 -0.87 -8.72 -5.81
N PRO A 99 0.32 -9.01 -6.37
CA PRO A 99 1.52 -9.14 -5.56
C PRO A 99 1.75 -7.88 -4.72
N ASP A 100 2.19 -8.06 -3.48
CA ASP A 100 2.63 -6.94 -2.66
C ASP A 100 3.88 -6.28 -3.26
N VAL A 101 4.19 -5.06 -2.82
CA VAL A 101 5.33 -4.29 -3.34
C VAL A 101 6.66 -5.04 -3.18
N LEU A 102 6.83 -5.85 -2.14
CA LEU A 102 8.08 -6.59 -1.91
C LEU A 102 8.21 -7.78 -2.87
N LYS A 103 7.11 -8.48 -3.14
CA LYS A 103 7.04 -9.55 -4.14
C LYS A 103 7.31 -9.03 -5.55
N GLU A 104 6.87 -7.80 -5.86
CA GLU A 104 7.16 -7.16 -7.15
C GLU A 104 8.66 -6.90 -7.31
N ILE A 105 9.32 -6.36 -6.28
CA ILE A 105 10.76 -6.09 -6.32
C ILE A 105 11.56 -7.38 -6.49
N LYS A 106 11.21 -8.43 -5.75
CA LYS A 106 11.88 -9.74 -5.84
C LYS A 106 11.62 -10.51 -7.14
N LYS A 107 10.65 -10.07 -7.95
CA LYS A 107 10.39 -10.66 -9.27
C LYS A 107 11.26 -10.01 -10.35
N GLY A 108 11.65 -8.74 -10.15
CA GLY A 108 12.40 -7.95 -11.12
C GLY A 108 13.93 -7.92 -10.93
N GLY A 109 14.43 -8.41 -9.79
CA GLY A 109 15.86 -8.63 -9.54
C GLY A 109 16.17 -10.12 -9.44
#